data_AF-A0A662A4F6-F1
#
_entry.id   AF-A0A662A4F6-F1
#
_cell.length_a   1.000
_cell.length_b   1.000
_cell.length_c   1.000
_cell.angle_alpha   90.00
_cell.angle_beta   90.00
_cell.angle_gamma   90.00
#
_symmetry.space_group_name_H-M   'P 1'
#
loop_
_entity.id
_entity.type
_entity.pdbx_description
1 polymer ?
#
loop_
_entity_poly.entity_id
_entity_poly.type
_entity_poly.pdbx_seq_one_letter_code
_entity_poly.pdbx_strand_id
1 'polypeptide(L)'
;MKKTTTLLLSILVTIVSFSQVAPDKYHVRFTDKDNSPFSINNPLGFLSQRAIDRRTNQNISIVENDLPVNPAYIDSIIGTGVTILNVSKWMNSLTIYTTDQSAINTINAFPFVQSVSKSSTFKPLSQKEKSSKPFFENESFSDNPVSAKQSSNKGIQGIYDYGSALNQIQMLNGDSLHDLGYDGAGMIIAVLDAGFLNVDSLTVFDSLWANGQILGSKDFVDPQSPNIYGSHSHGCMVLSTMGGNIPGGMVGTAPKADYWLLRTEDAATEYLIEELNWVSG
;
A
#
# COMPACT_ATOMS: atom_id res chain seq x y z
N MET A 1 69.34 -1.76 -1.15
CA MET A 1 68.19 -2.00 -2.05
C MET A 1 67.06 -2.78 -1.37
N LYS A 2 66.53 -2.33 -0.22
CA LYS A 2 65.38 -2.97 0.47
C LYS A 2 64.45 -1.97 1.19
N LYS A 3 64.47 -0.70 0.81
CA LYS A 3 63.63 0.35 1.42
C LYS A 3 62.77 1.14 0.43
N THR A 4 62.81 0.81 -0.86
CA THR A 4 62.05 1.50 -1.92
C THR A 4 60.89 0.70 -2.48
N THR A 5 60.74 -0.58 -2.12
CA THR A 5 59.66 -1.44 -2.61
C THR A 5 58.42 -1.47 -1.70
N THR A 6 58.49 -0.96 -0.48
CA THR A 6 57.34 -0.91 0.44
C THR A 6 56.49 0.35 0.28
N LEU A 7 56.95 1.35 -0.50
CA LEU A 7 56.21 2.58 -0.77
C LEU A 7 55.36 2.51 -2.06
N LEU A 8 55.48 1.42 -2.84
CA LEU A 8 54.66 1.21 -4.04
C LEU A 8 53.41 0.37 -3.77
N LEU A 9 53.27 -0.24 -2.60
CA LEU A 9 52.10 -1.04 -2.22
C LEU A 9 51.02 -0.24 -1.48
N SER A 10 51.28 1.05 -1.20
CA SER A 10 50.36 1.96 -0.53
C SER A 10 49.57 2.87 -1.48
N ILE A 11 49.69 2.68 -2.81
CA ILE A 11 49.04 3.53 -3.83
C ILE A 11 48.01 2.78 -4.70
N LEU A 12 47.76 1.48 -4.47
CA LEU A 12 46.80 0.71 -5.27
C LEU A 12 45.66 0.11 -4.44
N VAL A 13 45.09 0.91 -3.55
CA VAL A 13 43.79 0.65 -2.91
C VAL A 13 43.03 1.97 -2.84
N THR A 14 42.82 2.63 -3.99
CA THR A 14 41.63 3.46 -4.15
C THR A 14 40.47 2.50 -4.22
N ILE A 15 39.98 2.09 -3.05
CA ILE A 15 38.63 1.57 -2.88
C ILE A 15 37.75 2.66 -3.47
N VAL A 16 37.20 2.38 -4.65
CA VAL A 16 36.05 3.09 -5.16
C VAL A 16 34.96 2.73 -4.16
N SER A 17 34.86 3.53 -3.11
CA SER A 17 33.71 3.52 -2.23
C SER A 17 32.55 4.01 -3.08
N PHE A 18 31.94 3.10 -3.84
CA PHE A 18 30.56 3.30 -4.24
C PHE A 18 29.80 3.39 -2.94
N SER A 19 29.45 4.62 -2.57
CA SER A 19 28.42 4.85 -1.57
C SER A 19 27.23 4.00 -2.01
N GLN A 20 26.85 3.01 -1.20
CA GLN A 20 25.58 2.33 -1.37
C GLN A 20 24.49 3.35 -1.03
N VAL A 21 24.17 4.21 -2.00
CA VAL A 21 23.04 5.13 -1.91
C VAL A 21 21.82 4.30 -2.22
N ALA A 22 20.93 4.18 -1.25
CA ALA A 22 19.60 3.63 -1.45
C ALA A 22 18.78 4.49 -2.45
N PRO A 23 17.72 3.92 -3.03
CA PRO A 23 17.58 3.71 -4.47
C PRO A 23 17.47 5.02 -5.26
N ASP A 24 17.75 4.94 -6.57
CA ASP A 24 17.69 6.02 -7.56
C ASP A 24 16.24 6.45 -7.89
N LYS A 25 15.47 6.67 -6.83
CA LYS A 25 14.07 7.08 -6.84
C LYS A 25 13.95 8.47 -6.23
N TYR A 26 13.16 9.32 -6.87
CA TYR A 26 13.03 10.74 -6.52
C TYR A 26 11.56 11.13 -6.43
N HIS A 27 11.25 12.01 -5.50
CA HIS A 27 9.94 12.64 -5.36
C HIS A 27 10.00 14.03 -5.98
N VAL A 28 9.14 14.28 -6.96
CA VAL A 28 9.02 15.54 -7.70
C VAL A 28 7.70 16.17 -7.32
N ARG A 29 7.73 17.34 -6.68
CA ARG A 29 6.54 18.12 -6.33
C ARG A 29 6.33 19.27 -7.30
N PHE A 30 5.08 19.52 -7.66
CA PHE A 30 4.72 20.63 -8.55
C PHE A 30 4.18 21.81 -7.77
N THR A 31 4.34 23.00 -8.34
CA THR A 31 3.91 24.27 -7.75
C THR A 31 2.39 24.43 -7.73
N ASP A 32 1.72 23.90 -8.75
CA ASP A 32 0.30 24.15 -9.03
C ASP A 32 -0.31 23.04 -9.91
N LYS A 33 -1.59 23.18 -10.24
CA LYS A 33 -2.30 22.35 -11.24
C LYS A 33 -2.89 23.23 -12.35
N ASP A 34 -2.27 24.38 -12.60
CA ASP A 34 -2.79 25.37 -13.54
C ASP A 34 -2.77 24.82 -14.97
N ASN A 35 -3.64 25.35 -15.83
CA ASN A 35 -3.81 24.89 -17.22
C ASN A 35 -4.12 23.39 -17.34
N SER A 36 -4.70 22.80 -16.30
CA SER A 36 -5.21 21.43 -16.35
C SER A 36 -6.38 21.32 -17.33
N PRO A 37 -6.48 20.22 -18.10
CA PRO A 37 -7.66 19.95 -18.93
C PRO A 37 -8.90 19.60 -18.08
N PHE A 38 -8.74 19.42 -16.77
CA PHE A 38 -9.80 19.08 -15.83
C PHE A 38 -10.30 20.32 -15.09
N SER A 39 -11.58 20.34 -14.76
CA SER A 39 -12.22 21.45 -14.02
C SER A 39 -13.16 20.91 -12.95
N ILE A 40 -13.17 21.53 -11.76
CA ILE A 40 -14.07 21.20 -10.66
C ILE A 40 -15.55 21.37 -11.04
N ASN A 41 -15.86 22.18 -12.05
CA ASN A 41 -17.21 22.36 -12.59
C ASN A 41 -17.67 21.19 -13.47
N ASN A 42 -16.74 20.32 -13.88
CA ASN A 42 -17.03 19.08 -14.60
C ASN A 42 -16.32 17.89 -13.92
N PRO A 43 -16.77 17.50 -12.71
CA PRO A 43 -16.08 16.52 -11.89
C PRO A 43 -16.04 15.12 -12.50
N LEU A 44 -17.01 14.77 -13.37
CA LEU A 44 -17.02 13.50 -14.09
C LEU A 44 -15.83 13.32 -15.03
N GLY A 45 -15.11 14.39 -15.37
CA GLY A 45 -13.87 14.31 -16.14
C GLY A 45 -12.72 13.65 -15.37
N PHE A 46 -12.77 13.60 -14.03
CA PHE A 46 -11.67 13.06 -13.21
C PHE A 46 -12.11 12.28 -11.95
N LEU A 47 -13.42 12.23 -11.66
CA LEU A 47 -14.01 11.43 -10.60
C LEU A 47 -15.08 10.51 -11.19
N SER A 48 -15.16 9.28 -10.68
CA SER A 48 -16.28 8.40 -10.99
C SER A 48 -17.57 8.91 -10.36
N GLN A 49 -18.72 8.54 -10.94
CA GLN A 49 -20.03 8.86 -10.36
C GLN A 49 -20.12 8.43 -8.90
N ARG A 50 -19.67 7.21 -8.57
CA ARG A 50 -19.62 6.70 -7.18
C ARG A 50 -18.83 7.61 -6.23
N ALA A 51 -17.71 8.17 -6.69
CA ALA A 51 -16.90 9.07 -5.87
C ALA A 51 -17.62 10.41 -5.61
N ILE A 52 -18.39 10.90 -6.59
CA ILE A 52 -19.23 12.08 -6.45
C ILE A 52 -20.38 11.80 -5.47
N ASP A 53 -21.12 10.71 -5.66
CA ASP A 53 -22.26 10.35 -4.80
C ASP A 53 -21.83 10.18 -3.33
N ARG A 54 -20.69 9.51 -3.10
CA ARG A 54 -20.12 9.36 -1.75
C ARG A 54 -19.82 10.71 -1.10
N ARG A 55 -19.25 11.65 -1.86
CA ARG A 55 -18.93 12.99 -1.39
C ARG A 55 -20.21 13.77 -1.05
N THR A 56 -21.21 13.72 -1.92
CA THR A 56 -22.51 14.34 -1.69
C THR A 56 -23.17 13.80 -0.42
N ASN A 57 -23.19 12.49 -0.21
CA ASN A 57 -23.75 11.86 0.98
C ASN A 57 -23.04 12.27 2.28
N GLN A 58 -21.76 12.62 2.19
CA GLN A 58 -20.93 13.05 3.32
C GLN A 58 -20.80 14.57 3.44
N ASN A 59 -21.48 15.35 2.59
CA ASN A 59 -21.34 16.81 2.49
C ASN A 59 -19.89 17.28 2.28
N ILE A 60 -19.12 16.56 1.45
CA ILE A 60 -17.74 16.90 1.10
C ILE A 60 -17.73 17.59 -0.26
N SER A 61 -17.32 18.86 -0.30
CA SER A 61 -17.18 19.62 -1.54
C SER A 61 -16.02 19.11 -2.41
N ILE A 62 -16.15 19.27 -3.73
CA ILE A 62 -15.07 19.02 -4.70
C ILE A 62 -14.22 20.29 -4.80
N VAL A 63 -12.90 20.13 -4.65
CA VAL A 63 -11.94 21.25 -4.60
C VAL A 63 -10.79 21.03 -5.58
N GLU A 64 -9.98 22.05 -5.83
CA GLU A 64 -8.86 21.99 -6.79
C GLU A 64 -7.84 20.89 -6.46
N ASN A 65 -7.65 20.55 -5.18
CA ASN A 65 -6.80 19.44 -4.77
C ASN A 65 -7.27 18.07 -5.32
N ASP A 66 -8.54 17.93 -5.70
CA ASP A 66 -9.07 16.70 -6.31
C ASP A 66 -8.67 16.53 -7.78
N LEU A 67 -8.27 17.62 -8.46
CA LEU A 67 -7.85 17.56 -9.85
C LEU A 67 -6.64 16.63 -10.00
N PRO A 68 -6.51 15.89 -11.11
CA PRO A 68 -5.28 15.17 -11.43
C PRO A 68 -4.08 16.13 -11.54
N VAL A 69 -2.86 15.58 -11.43
CA VAL A 69 -1.65 16.30 -11.84
C VAL A 69 -1.80 16.71 -13.32
N ASN A 70 -1.36 17.91 -13.67
CA ASN A 70 -1.44 18.39 -15.05
C ASN A 70 -0.68 17.43 -16.00
N PRO A 71 -1.36 16.83 -17.01
CA PRO A 71 -0.72 15.91 -17.96
C PRO A 71 0.49 16.49 -18.68
N ALA A 72 0.49 17.79 -19.02
CA ALA A 72 1.63 18.44 -19.67
C ALA A 72 2.89 18.46 -18.78
N TYR A 73 2.73 18.53 -17.46
CA TYR A 73 3.85 18.42 -16.53
C TYR A 73 4.40 16.99 -16.56
N ILE A 74 3.53 15.99 -16.52
CA ILE A 74 3.92 14.57 -16.60
C ILE A 74 4.67 14.30 -17.91
N ASP A 75 4.16 14.75 -19.05
CA ASP A 75 4.77 14.56 -20.37
C ASP A 75 6.16 15.20 -20.45
N SER A 76 6.32 16.40 -19.86
CA SER A 76 7.61 17.09 -19.79
C SER A 76 8.64 16.30 -18.98
N ILE A 77 8.22 15.67 -17.88
CA ILE A 77 9.09 14.79 -17.06
C ILE A 77 9.43 13.51 -17.82
N ILE A 78 8.46 12.86 -18.47
CA ILE A 78 8.71 11.67 -19.30
C ILE A 78 9.73 11.99 -20.41
N GLY A 79 9.65 13.18 -21.00
CA GLY A 79 10.57 13.66 -22.03
C GLY A 79 12.04 13.74 -21.60
N THR A 80 12.34 13.73 -20.30
CA THR A 80 13.72 13.67 -19.79
C THR A 80 14.28 12.24 -19.70
N GLY A 81 13.53 11.23 -20.14
CA GLY A 81 13.96 9.82 -20.18
C GLY A 81 13.91 9.10 -18.82
N VAL A 82 13.21 9.65 -17.83
CA VAL A 82 13.03 9.01 -16.51
C VAL A 82 11.83 8.07 -16.53
N THR A 83 11.83 7.08 -15.63
CA THR A 83 10.69 6.18 -15.44
C THR A 83 9.76 6.77 -14.39
N ILE A 84 8.49 7.00 -14.72
CA ILE A 84 7.48 7.34 -13.71
C ILE A 84 7.11 6.06 -12.96
N LEU A 85 7.23 6.11 -11.64
CA LEU A 85 6.76 5.04 -10.76
C LEU A 85 5.31 5.29 -10.35
N ASN A 86 5.04 6.45 -9.73
CA ASN A 86 3.73 6.77 -9.19
C ASN A 86 3.34 8.23 -9.42
N VAL A 87 2.03 8.49 -9.45
CA VAL A 87 1.44 9.83 -9.60
C VAL A 87 0.49 10.05 -8.42
N SER A 88 0.73 11.09 -7.62
CA SER A 88 -0.18 11.47 -6.54
C SER A 88 -0.91 12.77 -6.88
N LYS A 89 -2.22 12.66 -7.08
CA LYS A 89 -3.07 13.85 -7.26
C LYS A 89 -3.16 14.70 -5.98
N TRP A 90 -3.19 14.09 -4.80
CA TRP A 90 -3.39 14.81 -3.55
C TRP A 90 -2.16 15.61 -3.13
N MET A 91 -0.96 15.07 -3.36
CA MET A 91 0.31 15.76 -3.08
C MET A 91 0.82 16.60 -4.24
N ASN A 92 0.11 16.56 -5.38
CA ASN A 92 0.50 17.21 -6.63
C ASN A 92 1.95 16.86 -7.01
N SER A 93 2.23 15.56 -7.14
CA SER A 93 3.61 15.08 -7.24
C SER A 93 3.76 13.78 -8.02
N LEU A 94 4.98 13.50 -8.47
CA LEU A 94 5.39 12.23 -9.06
C LEU A 94 6.47 11.57 -8.21
N THR A 95 6.52 10.25 -8.26
CA THR A 95 7.69 9.47 -7.88
C THR A 95 8.31 8.91 -9.15
N ILE A 96 9.59 9.14 -9.35
CA ILE A 96 10.34 8.74 -10.55
C ILE A 96 11.52 7.86 -10.19
N TYR A 97 12.01 7.09 -11.15
CA TYR A 97 13.28 6.38 -11.10
C TYR A 97 14.21 6.87 -12.21
N THR A 98 15.46 7.19 -11.85
CA THR A 98 16.53 7.51 -12.81
C THR A 98 17.91 7.47 -12.15
N THR A 99 18.88 6.88 -12.84
CA THR A 99 20.31 6.94 -12.47
C THR A 99 21.02 8.17 -13.08
N ASP A 100 20.35 8.90 -13.98
CA ASP A 100 20.92 10.04 -14.69
C ASP A 100 20.74 11.34 -13.91
N GLN A 101 21.85 11.85 -13.37
CA GLN A 101 21.87 13.11 -12.64
C GLN A 101 21.57 14.33 -13.54
N SER A 102 21.84 14.25 -14.84
CA SER A 102 21.54 15.34 -15.78
C SER A 102 20.03 15.50 -16.01
N ALA A 103 19.28 14.39 -16.02
CA ALA A 103 17.82 14.40 -16.02
C ALA A 103 17.27 15.09 -14.77
N ILE A 104 17.80 14.78 -13.58
CA ILE A 104 17.39 15.44 -12.32
C ILE A 104 17.65 16.95 -12.35
N ASN A 105 18.79 17.39 -12.89
CA ASN A 105 19.10 18.81 -13.02
C ASN A 105 18.13 19.52 -13.98
N THR A 106 17.76 18.85 -15.08
CA THR A 106 16.77 19.35 -16.04
C THR A 106 15.40 19.47 -15.40
N ILE A 107 14.95 18.44 -14.66
CA ILE A 107 13.66 18.43 -13.98
C ILE A 107 13.57 19.57 -12.94
N ASN A 108 14.62 19.76 -12.13
CA ASN A 108 14.67 20.85 -11.15
C ASN A 108 14.59 22.25 -11.78
N ALA A 109 14.96 22.40 -13.05
CA ALA A 109 14.93 23.67 -13.75
C ALA A 109 13.55 23.99 -14.37
N PHE A 110 12.61 23.04 -14.40
CA PHE A 110 11.27 23.31 -14.91
C PHE A 110 10.53 24.31 -14.00
N PRO A 111 9.84 25.32 -14.56
CA PRO A 111 9.22 26.38 -13.78
C PRO A 111 8.04 25.90 -12.92
N PHE A 112 7.42 24.78 -13.30
CA PHE A 112 6.30 24.16 -12.57
C PHE A 112 6.77 23.14 -11.51
N VAL A 113 8.08 22.91 -11.37
CA VAL A 113 8.65 22.00 -10.36
C VAL A 113 9.01 22.79 -9.12
N GLN A 114 8.36 22.47 -8.01
CA GLN A 114 8.62 23.08 -6.70
C GLN A 114 9.89 22.51 -6.06
N SER A 115 10.08 21.19 -6.12
CA SER A 115 11.23 20.52 -5.51
C SER A 115 11.42 19.10 -6.06
N VAL A 116 12.67 18.66 -6.15
CA VAL A 116 13.03 17.25 -6.33
C VAL A 116 13.82 16.78 -5.12
N SER A 117 13.33 15.74 -4.43
CA SER A 117 14.02 15.12 -3.28
C SER A 117 14.32 13.66 -3.57
N LYS A 118 15.51 13.18 -3.20
CA LYS A 118 15.85 11.76 -3.31
C LYS A 118 15.15 11.00 -2.18
N SER A 119 14.55 9.86 -2.49
CA SER A 119 13.96 8.99 -1.48
C SER A 119 15.07 8.42 -0.60
N SER A 120 15.02 8.70 0.71
CA SER A 120 15.96 8.15 1.68
C SER A 120 15.38 6.94 2.40
N THR A 121 16.26 6.10 2.97
CA THR A 121 15.89 5.15 4.02
C THR A 121 15.15 5.89 5.12
N PHE A 122 14.12 5.25 5.69
CA PHE A 122 13.74 5.59 7.04
C PHE A 122 14.95 5.24 7.91
N LYS A 123 15.58 6.23 8.55
CA LYS A 123 16.48 5.89 9.66
C LYS A 123 15.54 5.48 10.78
N PRO A 124 15.49 4.19 11.20
CA PRO A 124 14.79 3.87 12.42
C PRO A 124 15.35 4.81 13.48
N LEU A 125 14.47 5.49 14.21
CA LEU A 125 14.86 6.20 15.43
C LEU A 125 15.77 5.22 16.17
N SER A 126 17.05 5.60 16.34
CA SER A 126 18.09 4.74 16.92
C SER A 126 17.44 3.90 17.98
N GLN A 127 17.54 2.57 17.90
CA GLN A 127 16.97 1.64 18.88
C GLN A 127 17.25 2.20 20.28
N LYS A 128 16.32 3.00 20.82
CA LYS A 128 16.24 3.22 22.24
C LYS A 128 15.95 1.82 22.70
N GLU A 129 16.86 1.31 23.52
CA GLU A 129 16.76 0.03 24.21
C GLU A 129 15.30 -0.32 24.39
N LYS A 130 14.89 -1.53 24.00
CA LYS A 130 13.55 -2.09 24.16
C LYS A 130 12.92 -1.60 25.48
N SER A 131 12.35 -0.41 25.47
CA SER A 131 11.55 0.08 26.57
C SER A 131 10.28 -0.68 26.31
N SER A 132 10.04 -1.66 27.18
CA SER A 132 8.76 -2.32 27.35
C SER A 132 7.66 -1.35 26.92
N LYS A 133 6.84 -1.77 25.94
CA LYS A 133 5.71 -0.95 25.50
C LYS A 133 4.96 -0.55 26.78
N PRO A 134 4.83 0.74 27.10
CA PRO A 134 4.29 1.17 28.40
C PRO A 134 2.84 0.71 28.61
N PHE A 135 2.19 0.19 27.57
CA PHE A 135 0.80 -0.22 27.56
C PHE A 135 0.59 -1.74 27.74
N PHE A 136 1.64 -2.58 27.70
CA PHE A 136 1.49 -4.04 27.71
C PHE A 136 2.31 -4.77 28.78
N GLU A 137 2.93 -4.05 29.73
CA GLU A 137 3.73 -4.67 30.81
C GLU A 137 2.94 -5.65 31.69
N ASN A 138 1.60 -5.55 31.69
CA ASN A 138 0.72 -6.39 32.50
C ASN A 138 -0.05 -7.44 31.67
N GLU A 139 0.20 -7.56 30.37
CA GLU A 139 -0.39 -8.64 29.58
C GLU A 139 0.46 -9.90 29.71
N SER A 140 0.06 -10.79 30.62
CA SER A 140 0.56 -12.16 30.66
C SER A 140 -0.18 -13.00 29.63
N PHE A 141 0.46 -13.24 28.49
CA PHE A 141 0.04 -14.33 27.62
C PHE A 141 0.43 -15.63 28.32
N SER A 142 -0.54 -16.48 28.67
CA SER A 142 -0.18 -17.82 29.11
C SER A 142 0.41 -18.57 27.91
N ASP A 143 1.68 -18.97 28.00
CA ASP A 143 2.33 -19.83 26.98
C ASP A 143 1.69 -21.21 26.85
N ASN A 144 0.70 -21.53 27.69
CA ASN A 144 -0.15 -22.67 27.48
C ASN A 144 -1.11 -22.33 26.33
N PRO A 145 -1.04 -23.02 25.18
CA PRO A 145 -2.16 -23.01 24.28
C PRO A 145 -3.33 -23.51 25.12
N VAL A 146 -4.28 -22.62 25.41
CA VAL A 146 -5.58 -23.05 25.87
C VAL A 146 -6.02 -23.97 24.75
N SER A 147 -6.03 -25.29 25.01
CA SER A 147 -6.69 -26.23 24.13
C SER A 147 -8.09 -25.68 24.01
N ALA A 148 -8.33 -24.95 22.93
CA ALA A 148 -9.65 -24.50 22.57
C ALA A 148 -10.38 -25.82 22.40
N LYS A 149 -11.10 -26.23 23.45
CA LYS A 149 -12.14 -27.21 23.29
C LYS A 149 -12.89 -26.65 22.11
N GLN A 150 -12.85 -27.36 20.97
CA GLN A 150 -13.82 -27.17 19.93
C GLN A 150 -15.14 -27.36 20.66
N SER A 151 -15.71 -26.26 21.13
CA SER A 151 -17.10 -26.21 21.49
C SER A 151 -17.74 -26.61 20.19
N SER A 152 -18.22 -27.85 20.16
CA SER A 152 -19.16 -28.28 19.15
C SER A 152 -20.28 -27.24 19.23
N ASN A 153 -20.25 -26.25 18.34
CA ASN A 153 -21.27 -25.22 18.21
C ASN A 153 -22.53 -25.86 17.64
N LYS A 154 -23.10 -26.79 18.40
CA LYS A 154 -24.52 -27.11 18.31
C LYS A 154 -25.22 -26.11 19.20
N GLY A 155 -25.53 -24.92 18.67
CA GLY A 155 -26.47 -24.06 19.38
C GLY A 155 -26.50 -22.56 19.15
N ILE A 156 -25.95 -22.01 18.06
CA ILE A 156 -26.38 -20.68 17.60
C ILE A 156 -26.71 -20.81 16.11
N GLN A 157 -28.00 -20.74 15.77
CA GLN A 157 -28.50 -20.68 14.39
C GLN A 157 -28.17 -19.31 13.79
N GLY A 158 -26.89 -19.04 13.52
CA GLY A 158 -26.47 -17.89 12.74
C GLY A 158 -26.45 -18.21 11.24
N ILE A 159 -26.49 -17.19 10.39
CA ILE A 159 -26.43 -17.36 8.92
C ILE A 159 -25.13 -18.03 8.46
N TYR A 160 -24.03 -17.82 9.20
CA TYR A 160 -22.70 -18.34 8.89
C TYR A 160 -22.18 -19.32 9.95
N ASP A 161 -21.42 -20.31 9.49
CA ASP A 161 -20.58 -21.14 10.35
C ASP A 161 -19.15 -20.58 10.38
N TYR A 162 -18.86 -19.76 11.39
CA TYR A 162 -17.60 -19.01 11.51
C TYR A 162 -16.37 -19.87 11.81
N GLY A 163 -16.54 -21.15 12.19
CA GLY A 163 -15.43 -22.03 12.54
C GLY A 163 -14.45 -21.41 13.53
N SER A 164 -13.17 -21.37 13.15
CA SER A 164 -12.07 -20.83 13.96
C SER A 164 -12.15 -19.32 14.24
N ALA A 165 -12.91 -18.57 13.45
CA ALA A 165 -13.06 -17.11 13.58
C ALA A 165 -14.19 -16.68 14.54
N LEU A 166 -14.91 -17.64 15.15
CA LEU A 166 -16.08 -17.35 15.99
C LEU A 166 -15.78 -16.36 17.12
N ASN A 167 -14.70 -16.57 17.85
CA ASN A 167 -14.38 -15.70 18.99
C ASN A 167 -14.13 -14.25 18.54
N GLN A 168 -13.39 -14.06 17.44
CA GLN A 168 -13.05 -12.75 16.91
C GLN A 168 -14.28 -12.01 16.40
N ILE A 169 -15.18 -12.69 15.68
CA ILE A 169 -16.41 -12.03 15.18
C ILE A 169 -17.35 -11.66 16.32
N GLN A 170 -17.47 -12.52 17.35
CA GLN A 170 -18.31 -12.26 18.52
C GLN A 170 -17.77 -11.13 19.40
N MET A 171 -16.45 -11.02 19.56
CA MET A 171 -15.83 -9.90 20.28
C MET A 171 -16.19 -8.53 19.69
N LEU A 172 -16.50 -8.49 18.38
CA LEU A 172 -16.87 -7.29 17.65
C LEU A 172 -18.39 -7.17 17.39
N ASN A 173 -19.20 -8.10 17.90
CA ASN A 173 -20.63 -8.26 17.60
C ASN A 173 -20.94 -8.33 16.09
N GLY A 174 -19.98 -8.80 15.27
CA GLY A 174 -20.16 -8.89 13.82
C GLY A 174 -21.11 -10.02 13.40
N ASP A 175 -21.25 -11.04 14.24
CA ASP A 175 -22.20 -12.14 14.04
C ASP A 175 -23.65 -11.64 14.10
N SER A 176 -23.93 -10.76 15.06
CA SER A 176 -25.23 -10.07 15.15
C SER A 176 -25.52 -9.20 13.93
N LEU A 177 -24.50 -8.58 13.32
CA LEU A 177 -24.67 -7.81 12.09
C LEU A 177 -24.95 -8.71 10.89
N HIS A 178 -24.26 -9.84 10.78
CA HIS A 178 -24.51 -10.82 9.73
C HIS A 178 -25.93 -11.39 9.82
N ASP A 179 -26.44 -11.68 11.01
CA ASP A 179 -27.81 -12.17 11.21
C ASP A 179 -28.88 -11.15 10.77
N LEU A 180 -28.53 -9.87 10.72
CA LEU A 180 -29.36 -8.79 10.17
C LEU A 180 -29.17 -8.57 8.67
N GLY A 181 -28.28 -9.34 8.02
CA GLY A 181 -27.95 -9.22 6.60
C GLY A 181 -26.88 -8.17 6.28
N TYR A 182 -26.15 -7.67 7.29
CA TYR A 182 -25.04 -6.72 7.11
C TYR A 182 -23.70 -7.47 7.10
N ASP A 183 -23.32 -7.99 5.95
CA ASP A 183 -22.12 -8.82 5.71
C ASP A 183 -21.17 -8.19 4.67
N GLY A 184 -21.30 -6.88 4.44
CA GLY A 184 -20.47 -6.08 3.54
C GLY A 184 -21.05 -5.86 2.14
N ALA A 185 -22.21 -6.43 1.81
CA ALA A 185 -22.83 -6.25 0.49
C ALA A 185 -22.96 -4.76 0.08
N GLY A 186 -22.51 -4.43 -1.13
CA GLY A 186 -22.53 -3.07 -1.69
C GLY A 186 -21.39 -2.16 -1.21
N MET A 187 -20.53 -2.63 -0.29
CA MET A 187 -19.33 -1.92 0.13
C MET A 187 -18.14 -2.27 -0.75
N ILE A 188 -17.28 -1.28 -0.99
CA ILE A 188 -16.00 -1.47 -1.67
C ILE A 188 -14.89 -1.10 -0.69
N ILE A 189 -13.96 -2.03 -0.46
CA ILE A 189 -12.84 -1.89 0.46
C ILE A 189 -11.53 -1.98 -0.36
N ALA A 190 -10.69 -0.96 -0.26
CA ALA A 190 -9.33 -1.04 -0.81
C ALA A 190 -8.40 -1.53 0.30
N VAL A 191 -7.67 -2.61 0.03
CA VAL A 191 -6.64 -3.15 0.93
C VAL A 191 -5.30 -2.68 0.40
N LEU A 192 -4.64 -1.80 1.16
CA LEU A 192 -3.28 -1.33 0.89
C LEU A 192 -2.35 -2.10 1.82
N ASP A 193 -1.44 -2.89 1.26
CA ASP A 193 -0.59 -3.79 2.06
C ASP A 193 0.72 -4.15 1.32
N ALA A 194 1.54 -5.01 1.91
CA ALA A 194 2.83 -5.48 1.38
C ALA A 194 2.70 -6.55 0.30
N GLY A 195 1.55 -7.20 0.18
CA GLY A 195 1.34 -8.23 -0.82
C GLY A 195 0.13 -9.13 -0.61
N PHE A 196 -0.21 -9.89 -1.65
CA PHE A 196 -1.43 -10.68 -1.70
C PHE A 196 -1.13 -12.12 -2.14
N LEU A 197 -0.09 -12.72 -1.55
CA LEU A 197 0.40 -14.05 -1.90
C LEU A 197 -0.75 -15.07 -2.02
N ASN A 198 -0.87 -15.70 -3.19
CA ASN A 198 -1.84 -16.75 -3.52
C ASN A 198 -3.33 -16.38 -3.36
N VAL A 199 -3.69 -15.10 -3.27
CA VAL A 199 -5.11 -14.70 -3.17
C VAL A 199 -5.92 -15.17 -4.38
N ASP A 200 -5.29 -15.32 -5.53
CA ASP A 200 -5.85 -15.86 -6.79
C ASP A 200 -6.11 -17.37 -6.81
N SER A 201 -5.66 -18.11 -5.79
CA SER A 201 -5.71 -19.59 -5.78
C SER A 201 -6.13 -20.21 -4.46
N LEU A 202 -6.09 -19.47 -3.35
CA LEU A 202 -6.51 -19.97 -2.04
C LEU A 202 -8.04 -20.06 -1.95
N THR A 203 -8.51 -21.25 -1.55
CA THR A 203 -9.95 -21.56 -1.46
C THR A 203 -10.74 -20.65 -0.53
N VAL A 204 -10.07 -20.04 0.45
CA VAL A 204 -10.69 -19.06 1.35
C VAL A 204 -11.27 -17.84 0.62
N PHE A 205 -10.78 -17.55 -0.58
CA PHE A 205 -11.23 -16.45 -1.42
C PHE A 205 -12.07 -16.89 -2.63
N ASP A 206 -12.38 -18.18 -2.79
CA ASP A 206 -13.13 -18.70 -3.95
C ASP A 206 -14.44 -17.94 -4.16
N SER A 207 -15.14 -17.62 -3.06
CA SER A 207 -16.39 -16.88 -3.14
C SER A 207 -16.20 -15.45 -3.68
N LEU A 208 -15.09 -14.79 -3.35
CA LEU A 208 -14.80 -13.45 -3.87
C LEU A 208 -14.58 -13.49 -5.38
N TRP A 209 -13.84 -14.48 -5.87
CA TRP A 209 -13.59 -14.65 -7.30
C TRP A 209 -14.84 -15.08 -8.06
N ALA A 210 -15.57 -16.08 -7.55
CA ALA A 210 -16.79 -16.59 -8.18
C ALA A 210 -17.88 -15.52 -8.33
N ASN A 211 -17.92 -14.56 -7.42
CA ASN A 211 -18.90 -13.46 -7.43
C ASN A 211 -18.37 -12.17 -8.08
N GLY A 212 -17.12 -12.14 -8.58
CA GLY A 212 -16.52 -10.93 -9.15
C GLY A 212 -16.26 -9.82 -8.13
N GLN A 213 -16.11 -10.17 -6.86
CA GLN A 213 -15.87 -9.24 -5.75
C GLN A 213 -14.43 -8.76 -5.69
N ILE A 214 -13.47 -9.42 -6.36
CA ILE A 214 -12.14 -8.83 -6.58
C ILE A 214 -12.23 -7.91 -7.80
N LEU A 215 -12.32 -6.60 -7.56
CA LEU A 215 -12.48 -5.59 -8.60
C LEU A 215 -11.20 -5.37 -9.41
N GLY A 216 -10.06 -5.70 -8.82
CA GLY A 216 -8.77 -5.68 -9.48
C GLY A 216 -7.62 -5.49 -8.49
N SER A 217 -6.43 -5.41 -9.07
CA SER A 217 -5.17 -5.31 -8.34
C SER A 217 -4.23 -4.29 -8.97
N LYS A 218 -3.37 -3.67 -8.15
CA LYS A 218 -2.29 -2.83 -8.65
C LYS A 218 -1.06 -2.90 -7.75
N ASP A 219 0.11 -2.94 -8.37
CA ASP A 219 1.39 -2.85 -7.69
C ASP A 219 1.92 -1.41 -7.79
N PHE A 220 2.04 -0.73 -6.65
CA PHE A 220 2.66 0.60 -6.55
C PHE A 220 4.14 0.53 -6.17
N VAL A 221 4.63 -0.64 -5.73
CA VAL A 221 6.04 -0.88 -5.41
C VAL A 221 6.83 -1.16 -6.70
N ASP A 222 6.26 -2.00 -7.55
CA ASP A 222 6.75 -2.29 -8.90
C ASP A 222 5.64 -2.10 -9.94
N PRO A 223 5.44 -0.87 -10.44
CA PRO A 223 4.39 -0.53 -11.41
C PRO A 223 4.48 -1.28 -12.75
N GLN A 224 5.60 -1.94 -13.03
CA GLN A 224 5.77 -2.76 -14.23
C GLN A 224 5.36 -4.23 -14.00
N SER A 225 5.21 -4.65 -12.74
CA SER A 225 4.77 -6.00 -12.42
C SER A 225 3.29 -6.19 -12.75
N PRO A 226 2.94 -7.21 -13.55
CA PRO A 226 1.54 -7.50 -13.86
C PRO A 226 0.84 -8.26 -12.72
N ASN A 227 1.56 -8.70 -11.68
CA ASN A 227 1.04 -9.62 -10.68
C ASN A 227 1.52 -9.29 -9.26
N ILE A 228 0.57 -9.20 -8.33
CA ILE A 228 0.83 -9.02 -6.88
C ILE A 228 0.67 -10.32 -6.07
N TYR A 229 0.18 -11.40 -6.68
CA TYR A 229 -0.13 -12.66 -6.00
C TYR A 229 1.10 -13.55 -5.74
N GLY A 230 2.30 -13.14 -6.20
CA GLY A 230 3.57 -13.79 -5.87
C GLY A 230 4.41 -13.05 -4.83
N SER A 231 3.84 -12.01 -4.19
CA SER A 231 4.57 -11.11 -3.29
C SER A 231 4.50 -11.58 -1.83
N HIS A 232 4.23 -10.68 -0.88
CA HIS A 232 4.18 -10.99 0.55
C HIS A 232 2.81 -11.56 0.98
N SER A 233 2.76 -12.30 2.09
CA SER A 233 1.52 -12.93 2.59
C SER A 233 0.68 -12.04 3.51
N HIS A 234 1.21 -10.90 3.96
CA HIS A 234 0.53 -10.06 4.96
C HIS A 234 -0.85 -9.57 4.50
N GLY A 235 -0.97 -8.98 3.32
CA GLY A 235 -2.24 -8.52 2.77
C GLY A 235 -3.21 -9.65 2.42
N CYS A 236 -2.70 -10.84 2.11
CA CYS A 236 -3.52 -12.06 2.05
C CYS A 236 -4.16 -12.37 3.41
N MET A 237 -3.40 -12.31 4.50
CA MET A 237 -3.93 -12.52 5.84
C MET A 237 -4.91 -11.42 6.25
N VAL A 238 -4.62 -10.15 5.92
CA VAL A 238 -5.55 -9.04 6.16
C VAL A 238 -6.85 -9.27 5.40
N LEU A 239 -6.78 -9.59 4.11
CA LEU A 239 -7.97 -9.88 3.31
C LEU A 239 -8.78 -11.05 3.88
N SER A 240 -8.14 -12.12 4.39
CA SER A 240 -8.87 -13.28 4.92
C SER A 240 -9.71 -12.95 6.15
N THR A 241 -9.26 -12.00 6.98
CA THR A 241 -10.06 -11.55 8.14
C THR A 241 -11.36 -10.84 7.74
N MET A 242 -11.45 -10.33 6.51
CA MET A 242 -12.62 -9.61 6.01
C MET A 242 -13.41 -10.44 5.00
N GLY A 243 -12.78 -10.85 3.90
CA GLY A 243 -13.43 -11.49 2.76
C GLY A 243 -13.33 -13.01 2.74
N GLY A 244 -12.67 -13.62 3.73
CA GLY A 244 -12.55 -15.08 3.80
C GLY A 244 -13.90 -15.76 4.00
N ASN A 245 -14.16 -16.86 3.29
CA ASN A 245 -15.44 -17.56 3.40
C ASN A 245 -15.31 -19.07 3.16
N ILE A 246 -15.05 -19.79 4.24
CA ILE A 246 -15.09 -21.24 4.32
C ILE A 246 -16.02 -21.59 5.48
N PRO A 247 -17.30 -21.90 5.22
CA PRO A 247 -18.22 -22.36 6.27
C PRO A 247 -17.62 -23.52 7.07
N GLY A 248 -17.61 -23.41 8.39
CA GLY A 248 -17.00 -24.38 9.32
C GLY A 248 -15.49 -24.25 9.48
N GLY A 249 -14.82 -23.48 8.63
CA GLY A 249 -13.40 -23.16 8.71
C GLY A 249 -13.15 -21.75 9.25
N MET A 250 -13.55 -20.74 8.48
CA MET A 250 -13.40 -19.31 8.78
C MET A 250 -14.35 -18.51 7.88
N VAL A 251 -15.12 -17.60 8.48
CA VAL A 251 -15.86 -16.56 7.75
C VAL A 251 -15.39 -15.21 8.28
N GLY A 252 -14.94 -14.34 7.37
CA GLY A 252 -14.47 -12.99 7.67
C GLY A 252 -15.61 -12.03 8.01
N THR A 253 -15.26 -10.79 8.34
CA THR A 253 -16.21 -9.76 8.81
C THR A 253 -17.05 -9.10 7.71
N ALA A 254 -16.67 -9.25 6.44
CA ALA A 254 -17.34 -8.62 5.30
C ALA A 254 -17.30 -9.52 4.04
N PRO A 255 -17.76 -10.79 4.10
CA PRO A 255 -17.61 -11.77 3.01
C PRO A 255 -18.34 -11.38 1.72
N LYS A 256 -19.24 -10.38 1.75
CA LYS A 256 -20.00 -9.88 0.59
C LYS A 256 -19.52 -8.51 0.07
N ALA A 257 -18.45 -7.95 0.63
CA ALA A 257 -17.86 -6.71 0.10
C ALA A 257 -17.06 -6.96 -1.19
N ASP A 258 -16.90 -5.90 -1.98
CA ASP A 258 -15.97 -5.87 -3.11
C ASP A 258 -14.61 -5.32 -2.67
N TYR A 259 -13.53 -5.79 -3.27
CA TYR A 259 -12.16 -5.52 -2.87
C TYR A 259 -11.27 -5.05 -4.01
N TRP A 260 -10.49 -4.00 -3.74
CA TRP A 260 -9.29 -3.64 -4.50
C TRP A 260 -8.05 -4.07 -3.73
N LEU A 261 -7.11 -4.73 -4.41
CA LEU A 261 -5.89 -5.26 -3.80
C LEU A 261 -4.69 -4.43 -4.27
N LEU A 262 -4.17 -3.56 -3.41
CA LEU A 262 -3.18 -2.55 -3.77
C LEU A 262 -1.89 -2.82 -3.00
N ARG A 263 -0.84 -3.26 -3.69
CA ARG A 263 0.47 -3.44 -3.06
C ARG A 263 1.18 -2.09 -2.97
N THR A 264 1.39 -1.59 -1.76
CA THR A 264 2.02 -0.28 -1.50
C THR A 264 3.32 -0.37 -0.70
N GLU A 265 3.48 -1.44 0.06
CA GLU A 265 4.63 -1.68 0.94
C GLU A 265 5.60 -2.70 0.32
N ASP A 266 6.89 -2.47 0.48
CA ASP A 266 7.93 -3.39 0.02
C ASP A 266 8.45 -4.20 1.20
N ALA A 267 7.89 -5.40 1.42
CA ALA A 267 8.21 -6.24 2.59
C ALA A 267 9.71 -6.49 2.85
N ALA A 268 10.57 -6.38 1.85
CA ALA A 268 12.01 -6.57 2.00
C ALA A 268 12.72 -5.34 2.62
N THR A 269 12.07 -4.18 2.66
CA THR A 269 12.69 -2.89 2.99
C THR A 269 11.73 -1.98 3.77
N GLU A 270 12.24 -0.86 4.29
CA GLU A 270 11.41 0.19 4.91
C GLU A 270 11.92 1.56 4.44
N TYR A 271 11.37 2.04 3.32
CA TYR A 271 11.75 3.31 2.70
C TYR A 271 10.61 4.31 2.74
N LEU A 272 10.94 5.62 2.84
CA LEU A 272 9.93 6.69 2.81
C LEU A 272 9.09 6.67 1.52
N ILE A 273 9.59 6.04 0.45
CA ILE A 273 8.83 5.83 -0.78
C ILE A 273 7.54 5.04 -0.57
N GLU A 274 7.45 4.18 0.45
CA GLU A 274 6.24 3.41 0.73
C GLU A 274 5.09 4.33 1.15
N GLU A 275 5.37 5.45 1.83
CA GLU A 275 4.36 6.48 2.09
C GLU A 275 3.89 7.13 0.79
N LEU A 276 4.79 7.34 -0.18
CA LEU A 276 4.44 7.89 -1.49
C LEU A 276 3.63 6.90 -2.33
N ASN A 277 3.93 5.60 -2.24
CA ASN A 277 3.15 4.54 -2.85
C ASN A 277 1.76 4.49 -2.22
N TRP A 278 1.67 4.54 -0.89
CA TRP A 278 0.43 4.52 -0.12
C TRP A 278 -0.49 5.69 -0.49
N VAL A 279 0.03 6.92 -0.56
CA VAL A 279 -0.74 8.09 -0.99
C VAL A 279 -1.13 8.04 -2.47
N SER A 280 -0.48 7.19 -3.27
CA SER A 280 -0.84 6.97 -4.68
C SER A 280 -1.86 5.85 -4.89
N GLY A 281 -2.01 4.96 -3.90
CA GLY A 281 -3.01 3.89 -3.81
C GLY A 281 -4.44 4.39 -3.85
#